data_AF-U5WAU1-F1
#
_entry.id   AF-U5WAU1-F1
#
_cell.length_a   1.000
_cell.length_b   1.000
_cell.length_c   1.000
_cell.angle_alpha   90.00
_cell.angle_beta   90.00
_cell.angle_gamma   90.00
#
_symmetry.space_group_name_H-M   'P 1'
#
loop_
_entity.id
_entity.type
_entity.pdbx_description
1 polymer ?
#
loop_
_entity_poly.entity_id
_entity_poly.type
_entity_poly.pdbx_seq_one_letter_code
_entity_poly.pdbx_strand_id
1 'polypeptide(L)'
;MLVAVTLAAGSGFLAAPARAEGPLVPAAPALQNAPIRHAPCVAGGPTRADKKTADRVRSSLNGRRLGRSVSAQSISCARAIVRNVQASGLGWRAAVIAVTTAITESTLHNYVVAVDHDSLGLFQQRPSSGWGRPGQLVDPGYATRAFLNAMIRKHPSAGWTTGDIGQICQRVQGSAYPEAYAPEVHDAQLIVAELWTRAAAPDPTGTAAAPAVVDKPKTPKKPKGPFQNPLVTTVTGMGSTDARSDMVTADWNANGTTDLAVVQRNGTGSGQTELFIFEGAPTFQRHFQRLLLHTATVLGPTDERHSFSLADWNGDGRLDLFVVQKSGTASGRTELRIVDGASSFRSYLLEVSTGFGPGDDRHAFSVADWNADGKQDLVMIQKSGNTNGRTDIRVLDGASNFQRYLVDTPTALGPTDDRHEVSVTDWNADRRLDLVVVQKSGTASRKTEVRVLDGASTFRRTLVKATTAQGPADDRHELLVTDWNRDGRPDLMVVQKADTVSGWTEARVLAG
;
A
#
# COMPACT_ATOMS: atom_id res chain seq x y z
N MET A 1 -38.45 -69.82 -41.39
CA MET A 1 -38.46 -68.45 -40.86
C MET A 1 -37.39 -67.66 -41.62
N LEU A 2 -37.82 -66.73 -42.49
CA LEU A 2 -37.09 -65.75 -43.34
C LEU A 2 -35.93 -66.26 -44.24
N VAL A 3 -36.06 -66.32 -45.59
CA VAL A 3 -35.83 -65.26 -46.62
C VAL A 3 -34.38 -64.72 -46.55
N ALA A 4 -33.39 -64.98 -47.43
CA ALA A 4 -33.20 -65.07 -48.88
C ALA A 4 -32.27 -63.93 -49.40
N VAL A 5 -31.51 -64.28 -50.46
CA VAL A 5 -30.96 -63.44 -51.53
C VAL A 5 -29.45 -63.06 -51.48
N THR A 6 -28.81 -63.52 -52.55
CA THR A 6 -27.48 -63.32 -53.15
C THR A 6 -27.29 -61.92 -53.76
N LEU A 7 -26.06 -61.37 -53.79
CA LEU A 7 -25.41 -60.78 -54.99
C LEU A 7 -24.00 -60.23 -54.71
N ALA A 8 -23.24 -60.07 -55.80
CA ALA A 8 -21.78 -60.05 -55.93
C ALA A 8 -21.19 -58.66 -56.29
N ALA A 9 -19.86 -58.67 -56.56
CA ALA A 9 -18.99 -57.65 -57.20
C ALA A 9 -18.48 -56.53 -56.27
N GLY A 10 -17.29 -55.94 -56.40
CA GLY A 10 -16.22 -56.02 -57.40
C GLY A 10 -15.31 -54.78 -57.25
N SER A 11 -14.00 -55.00 -57.38
CA SER A 11 -12.87 -54.09 -57.71
C SER A 11 -12.94 -52.57 -57.51
N GLY A 12 -11.85 -51.99 -56.95
CA GLY A 12 -11.50 -50.58 -57.18
C GLY A 12 -10.38 -50.01 -56.32
N PHE A 13 -9.12 -50.41 -56.54
CA PHE A 13 -7.95 -49.63 -56.09
C PHE A 13 -7.76 -48.43 -57.03
N LEU A 14 -7.92 -47.21 -56.52
CA LEU A 14 -7.49 -45.99 -57.20
C LEU A 14 -6.14 -45.55 -56.62
N ALA A 15 -5.13 -45.52 -57.49
CA ALA A 15 -3.80 -44.97 -57.22
C ALA A 15 -3.87 -43.43 -57.18
N ALA A 16 -3.30 -42.82 -56.14
CA ALA A 16 -2.98 -41.39 -56.10
C ALA A 16 -1.58 -41.15 -56.71
N PRO A 17 -1.35 -40.03 -57.42
CA PRO A 17 -0.10 -39.81 -58.15
C PRO A 17 1.04 -39.40 -57.21
N ALA A 18 2.23 -39.91 -57.50
CA ALA A 18 3.49 -39.52 -56.89
C ALA A 18 3.79 -38.03 -57.18
N ARG A 19 4.09 -37.26 -56.14
CA ARG A 19 4.73 -35.95 -56.26
C ARG A 19 6.25 -36.15 -56.18
N ALA A 20 6.94 -35.66 -57.21
CA ALA A 20 8.39 -35.62 -57.29
C ALA A 20 8.98 -34.70 -56.21
N GLU A 21 9.98 -35.20 -55.47
CA GLU A 21 10.82 -34.40 -54.59
C GLU A 21 11.74 -33.51 -55.42
N GLY A 22 11.63 -32.19 -55.24
CA GLY A 22 12.58 -31.22 -55.78
C GLY A 22 13.92 -31.27 -55.03
N PRO A 23 15.02 -30.79 -55.66
CA PRO A 23 16.36 -30.91 -55.09
C PRO A 23 16.49 -30.15 -53.77
N LEU A 24 17.08 -30.82 -52.78
CA LEU A 24 17.43 -30.30 -51.46
C LEU A 24 18.36 -29.09 -51.60
N VAL A 25 17.82 -27.89 -51.33
CA VAL A 25 18.62 -26.69 -51.09
C VAL A 25 19.35 -26.90 -49.76
N PRO A 26 20.68 -26.73 -49.67
CA PRO A 26 21.38 -26.87 -48.41
C PRO A 26 20.86 -25.81 -47.43
N ALA A 27 20.49 -26.26 -46.23
CA ALA A 27 20.04 -25.39 -45.16
C ALA A 27 21.10 -24.32 -44.88
N ALA A 28 20.69 -23.05 -44.94
CA ALA A 28 21.52 -21.93 -44.48
C ALA A 28 21.94 -22.20 -43.02
N PRO A 29 23.18 -21.87 -42.63
CA PRO A 29 23.63 -22.10 -41.27
C PRO A 29 22.73 -21.32 -40.30
N ALA A 30 22.26 -21.99 -39.25
CA ALA A 30 21.53 -21.36 -38.17
C ALA A 30 22.40 -20.23 -37.60
N LEU A 31 21.97 -18.98 -37.80
CA LEU A 31 22.54 -17.82 -37.12
C LEU A 31 22.33 -18.03 -35.62
N GLN A 32 23.40 -18.39 -34.91
CA GLN A 32 23.45 -18.30 -33.45
C GLN A 32 23.11 -16.86 -33.07
N ASN A 33 22.05 -16.68 -32.26
CA ASN A 33 21.59 -15.37 -31.78
C ASN A 33 22.73 -14.61 -31.09
N ALA A 34 23.37 -13.69 -31.81
CA ALA A 34 24.27 -12.73 -31.19
C ALA A 34 23.47 -11.88 -30.19
N PRO A 35 24.01 -11.57 -29.00
CA PRO A 35 23.31 -10.74 -28.02
C PRO A 35 22.99 -9.38 -28.66
N ILE A 36 21.72 -8.97 -28.55
CA ILE A 36 21.24 -7.69 -29.11
C ILE A 36 22.04 -6.55 -28.48
N ARG A 37 22.62 -5.69 -29.32
CA ARG A 37 23.46 -4.58 -28.85
C ARG A 37 22.62 -3.56 -28.08
N HIS A 38 23.06 -3.25 -26.87
CA HIS A 38 22.49 -2.21 -26.01
C HIS A 38 23.60 -1.30 -25.48
N ALA A 39 23.27 -0.02 -25.29
CA ALA A 39 24.19 0.99 -24.78
C ALA A 39 24.07 1.18 -23.25
N PRO A 40 25.10 1.73 -22.60
CA PRO A 40 24.98 2.25 -21.25
C PRO A 40 23.90 3.33 -21.15
N CYS A 41 23.14 3.32 -20.06
CA CYS A 41 22.11 4.33 -19.82
C CYS A 41 22.61 5.61 -19.12
N VAL A 42 23.84 5.57 -18.62
CA VAL A 42 24.54 6.70 -18.00
C VAL A 42 26.00 6.68 -18.41
N ALA A 43 26.63 7.85 -18.41
CA ALA A 43 28.08 7.96 -18.60
C ALA A 43 28.81 7.15 -17.52
N GLY A 44 29.77 6.31 -17.92
CA GLY A 44 30.52 5.42 -17.01
C GLY A 44 29.86 4.08 -16.68
N GLY A 45 28.62 3.84 -17.14
CA GLY A 45 27.94 2.56 -16.95
C GLY A 45 27.52 2.25 -15.51
N PRO A 46 27.27 0.97 -15.18
CA PRO A 46 26.79 0.57 -13.86
C PRO A 46 27.82 0.79 -12.75
N THR A 47 27.35 1.29 -11.61
CA THR A 47 28.17 1.55 -10.43
C THR A 47 28.09 0.41 -9.40
N ARG A 48 28.98 0.45 -8.40
CA ARG A 48 28.88 -0.44 -7.22
C ARG A 48 27.58 -0.23 -6.44
N ALA A 49 27.04 1.00 -6.43
CA ALA A 49 25.77 1.30 -5.79
C ALA A 49 24.62 0.62 -6.54
N ASP A 50 24.64 0.63 -7.88
CA ASP A 50 23.64 -0.05 -8.71
C ASP A 50 23.66 -1.56 -8.46
N LYS A 51 24.86 -2.16 -8.35
CA LYS A 51 24.99 -3.58 -7.99
C LYS A 51 24.38 -3.88 -6.62
N LYS A 52 24.69 -3.09 -5.59
CA LYS A 52 24.12 -3.26 -4.26
C LYS A 52 22.59 -3.13 -4.26
N THR A 53 22.05 -2.19 -5.04
CA THR A 53 20.60 -2.03 -5.18
C THR A 53 19.98 -3.24 -5.88
N ALA A 54 20.57 -3.71 -6.98
CA ALA A 54 20.12 -4.92 -7.66
C ALA A 54 20.10 -6.12 -6.70
N ASP A 55 21.17 -6.32 -5.92
CA ASP A 55 21.27 -7.41 -4.96
C ASP A 55 20.23 -7.31 -3.84
N ARG A 56 19.87 -6.09 -3.38
CA ARG A 56 18.82 -5.89 -2.37
C ARG A 56 17.42 -6.26 -2.87
N VAL A 57 17.08 -5.85 -4.10
CA VAL A 57 15.72 -6.04 -4.62
C VAL A 57 15.52 -7.40 -5.28
N ARG A 58 16.59 -8.07 -5.73
CA ARG A 58 16.52 -9.28 -6.57
C ARG A 58 15.58 -10.37 -6.04
N SER A 59 15.61 -10.66 -4.74
CA SER A 59 14.75 -11.70 -4.16
C SER A 59 13.26 -11.33 -4.14
N SER A 60 12.96 -10.04 -4.18
CA SER A 60 11.63 -9.47 -4.00
C SER A 60 10.91 -9.20 -5.33
N LEU A 61 11.67 -9.11 -6.43
CA LEU A 61 11.16 -8.94 -7.78
C LEU A 61 10.52 -10.23 -8.29
N ASN A 62 9.35 -10.10 -8.90
CA ASN A 62 8.54 -11.20 -9.43
C ASN A 62 7.90 -10.91 -10.79
N GLY A 63 8.24 -9.79 -11.42
CA GLY A 63 7.83 -9.47 -12.79
C GLY A 63 8.24 -10.57 -13.76
N ARG A 64 7.44 -10.74 -14.82
CA ARG A 64 7.63 -11.83 -15.80
C ARG A 64 8.83 -11.57 -16.69
N ARG A 65 9.14 -10.29 -16.95
CA ARG A 65 10.22 -9.87 -17.85
C ARG A 65 11.53 -9.65 -17.10
N LEU A 66 11.55 -8.77 -16.11
CA LEU A 66 12.77 -8.48 -15.35
C LEU A 66 12.95 -9.48 -14.20
N GLY A 67 12.05 -9.45 -13.22
CA GLY A 67 12.06 -10.36 -12.09
C GLY A 67 13.44 -10.50 -11.44
N ARG A 68 13.82 -11.74 -11.13
CA ARG A 68 15.10 -12.07 -10.49
C ARG A 68 16.33 -11.85 -11.39
N SER A 69 16.13 -11.54 -12.68
CA SER A 69 17.22 -11.24 -13.62
C SER A 69 17.76 -9.81 -13.48
N VAL A 70 17.25 -9.02 -12.52
CA VAL A 70 17.76 -7.68 -12.22
C VAL A 70 19.27 -7.66 -11.96
N SER A 71 19.93 -6.74 -12.64
CA SER A 71 21.38 -6.58 -12.66
C SER A 71 21.78 -5.14 -12.34
N ALA A 72 23.08 -4.91 -12.14
CA ALA A 72 23.60 -3.55 -12.00
C ALA A 72 23.28 -2.70 -13.26
N GLN A 73 23.25 -3.32 -14.44
CA GLN A 73 22.91 -2.65 -15.69
C GLN A 73 21.45 -2.18 -15.72
N SER A 74 20.50 -3.05 -15.37
CA SER A 74 19.09 -2.67 -15.34
C SER A 74 18.82 -1.58 -14.30
N ILE A 75 19.46 -1.64 -13.13
CA ILE A 75 19.38 -0.58 -12.11
C ILE A 75 19.99 0.73 -12.60
N SER A 76 21.13 0.68 -13.30
CA SER A 76 21.71 1.88 -13.90
C SER A 76 20.78 2.55 -14.92
N CYS A 77 20.01 1.76 -15.67
CA CYS A 77 19.01 2.25 -16.61
C CYS A 77 17.78 2.82 -15.91
N ALA A 78 17.24 2.13 -14.90
CA ALA A 78 16.17 2.67 -14.07
C ALA A 78 16.61 3.97 -13.38
N ARG A 79 17.85 4.08 -12.90
CA ARG A 79 18.40 5.30 -12.31
C ARG A 79 18.45 6.46 -13.30
N ALA A 80 18.77 6.20 -14.57
CA ALA A 80 18.71 7.21 -15.63
C ALA A 80 17.28 7.73 -15.84
N ILE A 81 16.29 6.83 -15.86
CA ILE A 81 14.88 7.18 -15.97
C ILE A 81 14.45 8.04 -14.76
N VAL A 82 14.72 7.58 -13.53
CA VAL A 82 14.39 8.31 -12.29
C VAL A 82 14.98 9.72 -12.28
N ARG A 83 16.26 9.88 -12.63
CA ARG A 83 16.91 11.20 -12.71
C ARG A 83 16.22 12.12 -13.71
N ASN A 84 15.80 11.62 -14.87
CA ASN A 84 15.13 12.43 -15.90
C ASN A 84 13.68 12.77 -15.53
N VAL A 85 12.98 11.89 -14.81
CA VAL A 85 11.66 12.19 -14.24
C VAL A 85 11.75 13.33 -13.24
N GLN A 86 12.72 13.25 -12.32
CA GLN A 86 12.98 14.33 -11.34
C GLN A 86 13.36 15.64 -12.03
N ALA A 87 14.25 15.60 -13.04
CA ALA A 87 14.62 16.77 -13.82
C ALA A 87 13.43 17.38 -14.61
N SER A 88 12.39 16.59 -14.88
CA SER A 88 11.15 17.07 -15.50
C SER A 88 10.14 17.63 -14.49
N GLY A 89 10.50 17.69 -13.20
CA GLY A 89 9.62 18.18 -12.12
C GLY A 89 8.47 17.23 -11.77
N LEU A 90 8.52 15.97 -12.22
CA LEU A 90 7.47 14.98 -11.99
C LEU A 90 7.80 14.09 -10.78
N GLY A 91 6.75 13.64 -10.09
CA GLY A 91 6.87 12.87 -8.84
C GLY A 91 7.16 11.38 -9.02
N TRP A 92 7.29 10.67 -7.88
CA TRP A 92 7.65 9.24 -7.80
C TRP A 92 6.80 8.36 -8.71
N ARG A 93 5.50 8.64 -8.78
CA ARG A 93 4.55 7.85 -9.59
C ARG A 93 4.86 7.91 -11.08
N ALA A 94 5.28 9.06 -11.60
CA ALA A 94 5.72 9.17 -12.99
C ALA A 94 6.97 8.33 -13.25
N ALA A 95 7.87 8.21 -12.26
CA ALA A 95 9.02 7.31 -12.37
C ALA A 95 8.62 5.84 -12.32
N VAL A 96 7.66 5.45 -11.49
CA VAL A 96 7.13 4.08 -11.52
C VAL A 96 6.50 3.79 -12.87
N ILE A 97 5.64 4.66 -13.41
CA ILE A 97 5.03 4.48 -14.73
C ILE A 97 6.11 4.33 -15.82
N ALA A 98 7.13 5.20 -15.81
CA ALA A 98 8.21 5.15 -16.77
C ALA A 98 9.10 3.89 -16.63
N VAL A 99 9.43 3.48 -15.41
CA VAL A 99 10.22 2.27 -15.16
C VAL A 99 9.42 1.01 -15.47
N THR A 100 8.12 0.94 -15.12
CA THR A 100 7.21 -0.15 -15.53
C THR A 100 7.22 -0.27 -17.04
N THR A 101 7.05 0.84 -17.75
CA THR A 101 7.07 0.84 -19.22
C THR A 101 8.41 0.32 -19.72
N ALA A 102 9.55 0.82 -19.22
CA ALA A 102 10.85 0.37 -19.69
C ALA A 102 11.16 -1.11 -19.35
N ILE A 103 10.64 -1.64 -18.24
CA ILE A 103 10.70 -3.08 -17.95
C ILE A 103 9.88 -3.85 -18.97
N THR A 104 8.64 -3.44 -19.24
CA THR A 104 7.77 -4.11 -20.21
C THR A 104 8.37 -4.09 -21.61
N GLU A 105 8.84 -2.93 -22.07
CA GLU A 105 9.30 -2.74 -23.43
C GLU A 105 10.67 -3.35 -23.70
N SER A 106 11.62 -3.20 -22.78
CA SER A 106 13.02 -3.57 -23.03
C SER A 106 13.67 -4.43 -21.96
N THR A 107 12.95 -4.76 -20.89
CA THR A 107 13.53 -5.36 -19.68
C THR A 107 14.68 -4.49 -19.13
N LEU A 108 14.53 -3.15 -19.23
CA LEU A 108 15.53 -2.14 -18.88
C LEU A 108 16.86 -2.21 -19.67
N HIS A 109 16.79 -2.56 -20.96
CA HIS A 109 17.94 -2.49 -21.88
C HIS A 109 17.78 -1.33 -22.87
N ASN A 110 18.83 -0.51 -23.02
CA ASN A 110 18.82 0.58 -23.98
C ASN A 110 19.29 0.08 -25.37
N TYR A 111 18.40 -0.53 -26.13
CA TYR A 111 18.73 -1.11 -27.43
C TYR A 111 19.12 -0.05 -28.46
N VAL A 112 20.32 -0.20 -29.06
CA VAL A 112 20.84 0.73 -30.09
C VAL A 112 20.58 0.28 -31.51
N VAL A 113 20.08 -0.94 -31.65
CA VAL A 113 19.60 -1.52 -32.90
C VAL A 113 18.13 -1.83 -32.75
N ALA A 114 17.38 -1.73 -33.84
CA ALA A 114 15.95 -1.99 -33.78
C ALA A 114 15.69 -3.47 -33.49
N VAL A 115 14.84 -3.74 -32.50
CA VAL A 115 14.52 -5.10 -32.03
C VAL A 115 13.19 -5.58 -32.56
N ASP A 116 12.21 -4.68 -32.64
CA ASP A 116 10.91 -4.91 -33.26
C ASP A 116 10.56 -3.72 -34.16
N HIS A 117 10.35 -3.99 -35.46
CA HIS A 117 10.28 -2.96 -36.51
C HIS A 117 11.47 -1.97 -36.47
N ASP A 118 11.21 -0.67 -36.27
CA ASP A 118 12.19 0.40 -36.11
C ASP A 118 12.29 0.90 -34.65
N SER A 119 11.82 0.09 -33.68
CA SER A 119 11.76 0.45 -32.26
C SER A 119 13.14 0.47 -31.60
N LEU A 120 13.45 1.55 -30.87
CA LEU A 120 14.76 1.79 -30.26
C LEU A 120 14.66 2.17 -28.78
N GLY A 121 15.77 1.96 -28.07
CA GLY A 121 15.99 2.45 -26.71
C GLY A 121 15.15 1.81 -25.62
N LEU A 122 15.18 2.42 -24.43
CA LEU A 122 14.56 1.90 -23.20
C LEU A 122 13.05 1.66 -23.30
N PHE A 123 12.36 2.47 -24.08
CA PHE A 123 10.91 2.48 -24.20
C PHE A 123 10.41 1.87 -25.51
N GLN A 124 11.31 1.26 -26.31
CA GLN A 124 11.02 0.71 -27.65
C GLN A 124 10.19 1.67 -28.52
N GLN A 125 10.62 2.93 -28.56
CA GLN A 125 9.94 3.99 -29.29
C GLN A 125 10.29 3.92 -30.77
N ARG A 126 9.33 4.24 -31.64
CA ARG A 126 9.48 4.14 -33.10
C ARG A 126 9.64 5.52 -33.76
N PRO A 127 10.73 5.75 -34.53
CA PRO A 127 10.84 6.92 -35.39
C PRO A 127 9.67 7.08 -36.36
N SER A 128 9.21 5.98 -36.99
CA SER A 128 8.08 6.00 -37.92
C SER A 128 6.76 6.43 -37.29
N SER A 129 6.63 6.31 -35.96
CA SER A 129 5.44 6.73 -35.20
C SER A 129 5.59 8.12 -34.57
N GLY A 130 6.63 8.86 -34.96
CA GLY A 130 6.81 10.27 -34.56
C GLY A 130 7.44 10.48 -33.17
N TRP A 131 8.03 9.44 -32.56
CA TRP A 131 8.64 9.56 -31.23
C TRP A 131 9.96 10.35 -31.21
N GLY A 132 10.65 10.44 -32.34
CA GLY A 132 11.94 11.13 -32.46
C GLY A 132 12.84 10.50 -33.52
N ARG A 133 14.03 11.08 -33.73
CA ARG A 133 15.05 10.51 -34.64
C ARG A 133 15.73 9.30 -33.97
N PRO A 134 16.25 8.31 -34.73
CA PRO A 134 16.90 7.13 -34.16
C PRO A 134 17.94 7.41 -33.07
N GLY A 135 18.85 8.36 -33.31
CA GLY A 135 19.88 8.76 -32.33
C GLY A 135 19.33 9.41 -31.06
N GLN A 136 18.12 9.98 -31.10
CA GLN A 136 17.46 10.55 -29.93
C GLN A 136 16.77 9.47 -29.09
N LEU A 137 16.26 8.41 -29.71
CA LEU A 137 15.55 7.34 -29.00
C LEU A 137 16.48 6.42 -28.20
N VAL A 138 17.76 6.36 -28.59
CA VAL A 138 18.80 5.67 -27.83
C VAL A 138 19.44 6.53 -26.74
N ASP A 139 19.09 7.82 -26.65
CA ASP A 139 19.45 8.70 -25.54
C ASP A 139 18.41 8.56 -24.41
N PRO A 140 18.78 8.00 -23.24
CA PRO A 140 17.83 7.77 -22.16
C PRO A 140 17.12 9.03 -21.67
N GLY A 141 17.76 10.19 -21.74
CA GLY A 141 17.17 11.45 -21.27
C GLY A 141 16.14 12.01 -22.25
N TYR A 142 16.42 11.95 -23.56
CA TYR A 142 15.43 12.26 -24.58
C TYR A 142 14.27 11.25 -24.54
N ALA A 143 14.54 9.95 -24.58
CA ALA A 143 13.51 8.92 -24.64
C ALA A 143 12.56 8.99 -23.42
N THR A 144 13.11 9.22 -22.21
CA THR A 144 12.32 9.42 -20.99
C THR A 144 11.45 10.67 -21.09
N ARG A 145 12.00 11.82 -21.50
CA ARG A 145 11.20 13.06 -21.66
C ARG A 145 10.13 12.92 -22.74
N ALA A 146 10.43 12.26 -23.85
CA ALA A 146 9.46 11.98 -24.91
C ALA A 146 8.29 11.14 -24.37
N PHE A 147 8.59 10.09 -23.60
CA PHE A 147 7.59 9.27 -22.90
C PHE A 147 6.74 10.10 -21.93
N LEU A 148 7.36 10.88 -21.05
CA LEU A 148 6.65 11.69 -20.06
C LEU A 148 5.75 12.74 -20.73
N ASN A 149 6.22 13.37 -21.81
CA ASN A 149 5.43 14.31 -22.59
C ASN A 149 4.22 13.62 -23.26
N ALA A 150 4.39 12.40 -23.75
CA ALA A 150 3.27 11.62 -24.29
C ALA A 150 2.26 11.22 -23.20
N MET A 151 2.74 10.84 -22.01
CA MET A 151 1.91 10.58 -20.83
C MET A 151 1.04 11.78 -20.47
N ILE A 152 1.64 12.96 -20.34
CA ILE A 152 0.93 14.20 -20.01
C ILE A 152 -0.10 14.55 -21.10
N ARG A 153 0.28 14.48 -22.39
CA ARG A 153 -0.64 14.77 -23.50
C ARG A 153 -1.86 13.83 -23.52
N LYS A 154 -1.65 12.54 -23.24
CA LYS A 154 -2.72 11.54 -23.24
C LYS A 154 -3.57 11.60 -21.96
N HIS A 155 -3.06 12.18 -20.88
CA HIS A 155 -3.76 12.36 -19.60
C HIS A 155 -3.79 13.85 -19.19
N PRO A 156 -4.50 14.72 -19.93
CA PRO A 156 -4.46 16.18 -19.73
C PRO A 156 -5.06 16.64 -18.40
N SER A 157 -6.04 15.91 -17.85
CA SER A 157 -6.64 16.17 -16.53
C SER A 157 -5.83 15.57 -15.37
N ALA A 158 -4.53 15.36 -15.57
CA ALA A 158 -3.64 14.68 -14.64
C ALA A 158 -4.09 13.25 -14.23
N GLY A 159 -4.99 12.59 -14.96
CA GLY A 159 -5.47 11.23 -14.63
C GLY A 159 -4.41 10.11 -14.72
N TRP A 160 -3.13 10.44 -14.86
CA TRP A 160 -2.00 9.54 -14.65
C TRP A 160 -1.53 9.55 -13.18
N THR A 161 -1.88 10.58 -12.40
CA THR A 161 -1.58 10.71 -10.97
C THR A 161 -2.44 9.76 -10.11
N THR A 162 -3.57 9.33 -10.66
CA THR A 162 -4.51 8.36 -10.08
C THR A 162 -4.76 7.21 -11.08
N GLY A 163 -5.37 6.09 -10.67
CA GLY A 163 -5.73 4.98 -11.57
C GLY A 163 -4.72 3.82 -11.69
N ASP A 164 -5.00 2.84 -12.55
CA ASP A 164 -4.13 1.67 -12.74
C ASP A 164 -2.88 1.99 -13.58
N ILE A 165 -1.71 1.64 -13.08
CA ILE A 165 -0.42 1.95 -13.73
C ILE A 165 -0.27 1.19 -15.04
N GLY A 166 -0.73 -0.07 -15.11
CA GLY A 166 -0.64 -0.88 -16.32
C GLY A 166 -1.44 -0.26 -17.47
N GLN A 167 -2.68 0.14 -17.19
CA GLN A 167 -3.55 0.84 -18.14
C GLN A 167 -2.98 2.18 -18.60
N ILE A 168 -2.36 2.94 -17.69
CA ILE A 168 -1.68 4.19 -18.05
C ILE A 168 -0.52 3.89 -19.02
N CYS A 169 0.36 2.94 -18.71
CA CYS A 169 1.48 2.57 -19.58
C CYS A 169 0.98 2.14 -20.97
N GLN A 170 -0.03 1.27 -21.00
CA GLN A 170 -0.69 0.83 -22.23
C GLN A 170 -1.24 1.99 -23.04
N ARG A 171 -1.94 2.94 -22.40
CA ARG A 171 -2.50 4.09 -23.10
C ARG A 171 -1.41 4.96 -23.70
N VAL A 172 -0.28 5.14 -23.00
CA VAL A 172 0.85 5.93 -23.50
C VAL A 172 1.52 5.26 -24.69
N GLN A 173 1.81 3.96 -24.61
CA GLN A 173 2.52 3.25 -25.67
C GLN A 173 1.62 2.83 -26.84
N GLY A 174 0.35 2.49 -26.59
CA GLY A 174 -0.56 1.95 -27.60
C GLY A 174 -0.16 0.56 -28.08
N SER A 175 0.28 -0.31 -27.16
CA SER A 175 0.73 -1.68 -27.47
C SER A 175 -0.43 -2.60 -27.87
N ALA A 176 -0.14 -3.67 -28.63
CA ALA A 176 -1.10 -4.73 -28.93
C ALA A 176 -1.41 -5.64 -27.73
N TYR A 177 -0.64 -5.52 -26.64
CA TYR A 177 -0.73 -6.39 -25.46
C TYR A 177 -0.97 -5.57 -24.18
N PRO A 178 -2.20 -5.10 -23.93
CA PRO A 178 -2.52 -4.21 -22.82
C PRO A 178 -2.18 -4.80 -21.44
N GLU A 179 -2.32 -6.11 -21.27
CA GLU A 179 -2.06 -6.81 -20.00
C GLU A 179 -0.57 -7.05 -19.72
N ALA A 180 0.34 -6.62 -20.61
CA ALA A 180 1.77 -6.85 -20.44
C ALA A 180 2.44 -5.95 -19.39
N TYR A 181 1.80 -4.85 -18.99
CA TYR A 181 2.38 -3.87 -18.06
C TYR A 181 2.08 -4.18 -16.59
N ALA A 182 0.85 -4.58 -16.28
CA ALA A 182 0.42 -4.81 -14.90
C ALA A 182 1.35 -5.75 -14.10
N PRO A 183 1.87 -6.88 -14.67
CA PRO A 183 2.79 -7.75 -13.95
C PRO A 183 4.13 -7.12 -13.56
N GLU A 184 4.56 -6.06 -14.24
CA GLU A 184 5.86 -5.43 -14.03
C GLU A 184 5.80 -4.22 -13.07
N VAL A 185 4.58 -3.79 -12.67
CA VAL A 185 4.37 -2.63 -11.80
C VAL A 185 5.06 -2.81 -10.45
N HIS A 186 4.92 -3.98 -9.84
CA HIS A 186 5.54 -4.34 -8.56
C HIS A 186 7.06 -4.17 -8.60
N ASP A 187 7.70 -4.69 -9.65
CA ASP A 187 9.15 -4.62 -9.81
C ASP A 187 9.62 -3.17 -9.95
N ALA A 188 8.90 -2.36 -10.75
CA ALA A 188 9.18 -0.95 -10.92
C ALA A 188 9.06 -0.16 -9.62
N GLN A 189 8.03 -0.42 -8.81
CA GLN A 189 7.82 0.24 -7.51
C GLN A 189 9.00 0.00 -6.56
N LEU A 190 9.46 -1.25 -6.43
CA LEU A 190 10.60 -1.59 -5.57
C LEU A 190 11.91 -0.97 -6.06
N ILE A 191 12.15 -0.98 -7.37
CA ILE A 191 13.35 -0.36 -7.96
C ILE A 191 13.33 1.15 -7.77
N VAL A 192 12.20 1.82 -8.03
CA VAL A 192 12.09 3.28 -7.90
C VAL A 192 12.20 3.70 -6.44
N ALA A 193 11.61 2.96 -5.49
CA ALA A 193 11.74 3.25 -4.06
C ALA A 193 13.22 3.34 -3.60
N GLU A 194 14.08 2.42 -4.06
CA GLU A 194 15.51 2.41 -3.75
C GLU A 194 16.32 3.54 -4.42
N LEU A 195 15.83 4.05 -5.55
CA LEU A 195 16.53 5.04 -6.37
C LEU A 195 16.06 6.48 -6.13
N TRP A 196 14.80 6.68 -5.74
CA TRP A 196 14.15 7.99 -5.63
C TRP A 196 14.88 8.93 -4.66
N THR A 197 15.30 8.42 -3.51
CA THR A 197 16.01 9.18 -2.47
C THR A 197 17.50 9.39 -2.77
N ARG A 198 18.08 8.60 -3.69
CA ARG A 198 19.52 8.66 -4.05
C ARG A 198 19.83 9.60 -5.21
N ALA A 199 18.85 9.87 -6.06
CA ALA A 199 19.05 10.68 -7.26
C ALA A 199 19.12 12.20 -6.98
N ALA A 200 18.85 12.63 -5.74
CA ALA A 200 18.98 14.02 -5.28
C ALA A 200 20.43 14.47 -4.96
N ALA A 201 21.44 13.59 -5.08
CA ALA A 201 22.84 13.97 -4.90
C ALA A 201 23.50 14.27 -6.27
N PRO A 202 24.12 15.45 -6.46
CA PRO A 202 24.90 15.73 -7.67
C PRO A 202 26.13 14.81 -7.75
N ASP A 203 26.45 14.32 -8.95
CA ASP A 203 27.60 13.45 -9.22
C ASP A 203 28.93 14.17 -8.88
N PRO A 204 29.89 13.52 -8.19
CA PRO A 204 31.17 14.12 -7.85
C PRO A 204 32.15 13.95 -9.02
N THR A 205 32.04 14.80 -10.04
CA THR A 205 33.12 15.00 -11.01
C THR A 205 33.53 16.47 -10.98
N GLY A 206 34.33 16.80 -9.99
CA GLY A 206 34.97 18.11 -9.85
C GLY A 206 36.15 17.98 -8.89
N THR A 207 37.35 17.91 -9.45
CA THR A 207 38.64 17.93 -8.76
C THR A 207 38.73 19.10 -7.77
N ALA A 208 38.84 18.82 -6.48
CA ALA A 208 39.36 19.75 -5.48
C ALA A 208 39.91 18.99 -4.26
N ALA A 209 40.98 19.55 -3.70
CA ALA A 209 41.90 18.95 -2.74
C ALA A 209 41.26 18.35 -1.46
N ALA A 210 41.95 17.34 -0.92
CA ALA A 210 41.60 16.67 0.32
C ALA A 210 41.50 17.65 1.51
N PRO A 211 40.44 17.60 2.33
CA PRO A 211 40.44 18.28 3.61
C PRO A 211 41.10 17.39 4.68
N ALA A 212 41.74 18.06 5.62
CA ALA A 212 42.44 17.50 6.77
C ALA A 212 41.58 16.56 7.61
N VAL A 213 42.24 15.63 8.28
CA VAL A 213 41.70 14.68 9.25
C VAL A 213 40.93 15.43 10.33
N VAL A 214 39.60 15.36 10.28
CA VAL A 214 38.70 15.72 11.39
C VAL A 214 38.32 14.42 12.10
N ASP A 215 38.43 14.43 13.44
CA ASP A 215 38.12 13.31 14.30
C ASP A 215 36.80 12.61 13.94
N LYS A 216 36.83 11.27 13.96
CA LYS A 216 35.64 10.43 13.74
C LYS A 216 34.48 10.93 14.60
N PRO A 217 33.32 11.29 14.02
CA PRO A 217 32.13 11.58 14.81
C PRO A 217 31.79 10.33 15.64
N LYS A 218 31.65 10.50 16.96
CA LYS A 218 31.08 9.44 17.81
C LYS A 218 29.73 9.06 17.22
N THR A 219 29.59 7.82 16.79
CA THR A 219 28.29 7.26 16.39
C THR A 219 27.28 7.52 17.51
N PRO A 220 26.16 8.22 17.23
CA PRO A 220 25.16 8.48 18.25
C PRO A 220 24.67 7.15 18.84
N LYS A 221 24.59 7.07 20.18
CA LYS A 221 24.05 5.89 20.86
C LYS A 221 22.63 5.65 20.36
N LYS A 222 22.34 4.42 19.90
CA LYS A 222 20.99 4.01 19.51
C LYS A 222 20.02 4.27 20.68
N PRO A 223 18.90 4.97 20.48
CA PRO A 223 17.93 5.21 21.55
C PRO A 223 17.43 3.88 22.13
N LYS A 224 17.27 3.81 23.45
CA LYS A 224 16.79 2.62 24.18
C LYS A 224 15.39 2.90 24.74
N GLY A 225 14.52 1.89 24.73
CA GLY A 225 13.14 1.97 25.22
C GLY A 225 12.11 1.61 24.15
N PRO A 226 10.83 1.50 24.54
CA PRO A 226 9.75 1.18 23.61
C PRO A 226 9.57 2.30 22.58
N PHE A 227 9.07 1.93 21.40
CA PHE A 227 8.81 2.78 20.24
C PHE A 227 10.04 3.51 19.67
N GLN A 228 11.26 3.07 20.01
CA GLN A 228 12.49 3.67 19.48
C GLN A 228 13.00 3.00 18.20
N ASN A 229 12.64 1.74 17.99
CA ASN A 229 13.12 0.93 16.88
C ASN A 229 12.03 0.80 15.81
N PRO A 230 12.23 1.30 14.58
CA PRO A 230 11.32 1.00 13.50
C PRO A 230 11.43 -0.47 13.10
N LEU A 231 10.31 -1.18 13.07
CA LEU A 231 10.19 -2.53 12.56
C LEU A 231 10.04 -2.53 11.03
N VAL A 232 9.20 -1.63 10.51
CA VAL A 232 9.02 -1.44 9.07
C VAL A 232 8.78 0.03 8.74
N THR A 233 9.17 0.44 7.53
CA THR A 233 8.75 1.68 6.89
C THR A 233 8.50 1.36 5.42
N THR A 234 7.26 1.53 4.98
CA THR A 234 6.81 1.09 3.65
C THR A 234 5.80 2.07 3.07
N VAL A 235 5.72 2.12 1.74
CA VAL A 235 4.55 2.64 1.05
C VAL A 235 3.46 1.58 1.03
N THR A 236 2.21 1.98 1.15
CA THR A 236 1.07 1.10 0.95
C THR A 236 0.66 1.10 -0.52
N GLY A 237 -0.22 0.17 -0.91
CA GLY A 237 -0.90 0.15 -2.21
C GLY A 237 -2.05 1.16 -2.28
N MET A 238 -2.22 2.02 -1.28
CA MET A 238 -3.16 3.14 -1.29
C MET A 238 -2.41 4.40 -1.72
N GLY A 239 -2.89 5.07 -2.76
CA GLY A 239 -2.37 6.38 -3.14
C GLY A 239 -2.52 7.39 -1.99
N SER A 240 -1.92 8.58 -2.12
CA SER A 240 -2.16 9.65 -1.15
C SER A 240 -3.67 9.85 -0.99
N THR A 241 -4.15 9.79 0.24
CA THR A 241 -5.54 10.04 0.60
C THR A 241 -5.68 11.46 1.16
N ASP A 242 -6.81 11.74 1.81
CA ASP A 242 -7.09 13.02 2.45
C ASP A 242 -7.84 12.82 3.78
N ALA A 243 -8.36 13.92 4.34
CA ALA A 243 -9.08 13.94 5.61
C ALA A 243 -10.40 13.15 5.62
N ARG A 244 -10.86 12.63 4.48
CA ARG A 244 -12.07 11.78 4.36
C ARG A 244 -11.77 10.29 4.46
N SER A 245 -10.49 9.94 4.63
CA SER A 245 -10.04 8.55 4.74
C SER A 245 -9.63 8.24 6.18
N ASP A 246 -10.26 7.22 6.75
CA ASP A 246 -9.91 6.68 8.06
C ASP A 246 -9.17 5.36 7.87
N MET A 247 -8.26 5.04 8.79
CA MET A 247 -7.45 3.82 8.72
C MET A 247 -7.79 2.93 9.90
N VAL A 248 -7.99 1.65 9.65
CA VAL A 248 -8.32 0.65 10.68
C VAL A 248 -7.38 -0.54 10.49
N THR A 249 -6.88 -1.11 11.58
CA THR A 249 -6.07 -2.33 11.55
C THR A 249 -6.86 -3.51 12.07
N ALA A 250 -6.79 -4.64 11.37
CA ALA A 250 -7.35 -5.92 11.80
C ALA A 250 -6.70 -7.06 11.01
N ASP A 251 -6.82 -8.31 11.46
CA ASP A 251 -6.43 -9.50 10.67
C ASP A 251 -7.62 -9.94 9.81
N TRP A 252 -7.75 -9.38 8.61
CA TRP A 252 -8.92 -9.53 7.74
C TRP A 252 -9.08 -10.95 7.20
N ASN A 253 -7.97 -11.59 6.87
CA ASN A 253 -7.97 -12.92 6.25
C ASN A 253 -7.63 -14.05 7.23
N ALA A 254 -7.59 -13.75 8.54
CA ALA A 254 -7.30 -14.68 9.62
C ALA A 254 -5.96 -15.43 9.45
N ASN A 255 -4.96 -14.79 8.82
CA ASN A 255 -3.63 -15.38 8.64
C ASN A 255 -2.69 -15.05 9.83
N GLY A 256 -3.19 -14.31 10.81
CA GLY A 256 -2.55 -13.80 12.02
C GLY A 256 -1.86 -12.44 11.87
N THR A 257 -1.72 -11.89 10.66
CA THR A 257 -0.99 -10.63 10.44
C THR A 257 -1.96 -9.46 10.44
N THR A 258 -1.53 -8.34 10.98
CA THR A 258 -2.30 -7.11 10.89
C THR A 258 -2.38 -6.61 9.44
N ASP A 259 -3.57 -6.63 8.87
CA ASP A 259 -3.94 -5.97 7.62
C ASP A 259 -4.33 -4.49 7.88
N LEU A 260 -4.26 -3.67 6.82
CA LEU A 260 -4.66 -2.27 6.86
C LEU A 260 -5.93 -2.05 6.02
N ALA A 261 -7.01 -1.68 6.69
CA ALA A 261 -8.22 -1.22 6.07
C ALA A 261 -8.23 0.30 5.94
N VAL A 262 -8.70 0.80 4.79
CA VAL A 262 -8.93 2.21 4.52
C VAL A 262 -10.41 2.41 4.23
N VAL A 263 -11.07 3.23 5.04
CA VAL A 263 -12.46 3.62 4.87
C VAL A 263 -12.49 5.00 4.23
N GLN A 264 -12.92 5.08 2.98
CA GLN A 264 -13.16 6.36 2.31
C GLN A 264 -14.62 6.76 2.50
N ARG A 265 -14.84 7.78 3.34
CA ARG A 265 -16.17 8.16 3.82
C ARG A 265 -17.11 8.70 2.74
N ASN A 266 -16.62 9.61 1.90
CA ASN A 266 -17.44 10.27 0.88
C ASN A 266 -16.61 10.79 -0.32
N GLY A 267 -17.32 11.29 -1.32
CA GLY A 267 -16.76 11.75 -2.61
C GLY A 267 -15.95 10.65 -3.31
N THR A 268 -16.45 9.42 -3.18
CA THR A 268 -15.96 8.19 -3.81
C THR A 268 -16.53 8.05 -5.22
N GLY A 269 -15.98 7.12 -6.00
CA GLY A 269 -16.49 6.84 -7.36
C GLY A 269 -17.90 6.25 -7.37
N SER A 270 -18.26 5.48 -6.33
CA SER A 270 -19.59 4.90 -6.17
C SER A 270 -20.63 5.85 -5.56
N GLY A 271 -20.20 6.96 -4.94
CA GLY A 271 -21.06 7.82 -4.13
C GLY A 271 -21.38 7.26 -2.74
N GLN A 272 -20.94 6.04 -2.44
CA GLN A 272 -21.11 5.35 -1.16
C GLN A 272 -19.82 5.40 -0.33
N THR A 273 -19.90 5.01 0.94
CA THR A 273 -18.67 4.75 1.70
C THR A 273 -17.95 3.53 1.09
N GLU A 274 -16.68 3.68 0.73
CA GLU A 274 -15.86 2.61 0.12
C GLU A 274 -14.82 2.08 1.10
N LEU A 275 -14.60 0.76 1.06
CA LEU A 275 -13.62 0.06 1.88
C LEU A 275 -12.56 -0.57 1.00
N PHE A 276 -11.30 -0.33 1.37
CA PHE A 276 -10.12 -0.96 0.77
C PHE A 276 -9.38 -1.72 1.85
N ILE A 277 -8.96 -2.95 1.58
CA ILE A 277 -8.21 -3.76 2.55
C ILE A 277 -6.91 -4.19 1.92
N PHE A 278 -5.81 -3.87 2.57
CA PHE A 278 -4.46 -4.18 2.13
C PHE A 278 -3.80 -5.20 3.05
N GLU A 279 -3.22 -6.23 2.45
CA GLU A 279 -2.59 -7.32 3.15
C GLU A 279 -1.39 -6.87 3.99
N GLY A 280 -1.40 -7.21 5.27
CA GLY A 280 -0.20 -7.35 6.09
C GLY A 280 0.58 -8.58 5.64
N ALA A 281 1.86 -8.42 5.31
CA ALA A 281 2.66 -9.56 4.87
C ALA A 281 3.30 -10.24 6.09
N PRO A 282 3.49 -11.57 6.12
CA PRO A 282 4.28 -12.19 7.19
C PRO A 282 5.79 -11.89 7.08
N THR A 283 6.22 -11.21 6.01
CA THR A 283 7.63 -10.86 5.75
C THR A 283 7.76 -9.40 5.31
N PHE A 284 8.85 -8.73 5.74
CA PHE A 284 9.11 -7.29 5.64
C PHE A 284 8.96 -6.58 4.27
N GLN A 285 8.66 -7.28 3.17
CA GLN A 285 8.86 -6.77 1.80
C GLN A 285 7.58 -6.48 0.99
N ARG A 286 6.37 -6.85 1.45
CA ARG A 286 5.11 -6.66 0.70
C ARG A 286 3.96 -6.06 1.53
N HIS A 287 4.28 -5.50 2.69
CA HIS A 287 3.29 -4.98 3.64
C HIS A 287 2.42 -3.89 3.02
N PHE A 288 1.12 -4.08 3.11
CA PHE A 288 0.06 -3.20 2.66
C PHE A 288 0.05 -2.91 1.15
N GLN A 289 0.77 -3.68 0.33
CA GLN A 289 0.83 -3.45 -1.12
C GLN A 289 -0.18 -4.29 -1.91
N ARG A 290 -0.56 -5.46 -1.39
CA ARG A 290 -1.59 -6.30 -2.03
C ARG A 290 -2.97 -5.88 -1.55
N LEU A 291 -3.80 -5.38 -2.47
CA LEU A 291 -5.22 -5.14 -2.22
C LEU A 291 -5.94 -6.50 -2.13
N LEU A 292 -6.52 -6.80 -0.98
CA LEU A 292 -7.34 -7.99 -0.71
C LEU A 292 -8.81 -7.74 -1.08
N LEU A 293 -9.30 -6.52 -0.85
CA LEU A 293 -10.68 -6.14 -1.11
C LEU A 293 -10.76 -4.66 -1.49
N HIS A 294 -11.59 -4.34 -2.48
CA HIS A 294 -12.14 -3.00 -2.69
C HIS A 294 -13.64 -3.16 -2.98
N THR A 295 -14.47 -2.53 -2.16
CA THR A 295 -15.93 -2.58 -2.33
C THR A 295 -16.59 -1.29 -1.85
N ALA A 296 -17.67 -0.92 -2.53
CA ALA A 296 -18.64 0.03 -1.97
C ALA A 296 -19.47 -0.70 -0.91
N THR A 297 -19.72 -0.05 0.21
CA THR A 297 -20.57 -0.62 1.26
C THR A 297 -22.05 -0.31 0.99
N VAL A 298 -22.95 -0.95 1.74
CA VAL A 298 -24.38 -0.61 1.78
C VAL A 298 -24.64 0.77 2.40
N LEU A 299 -23.66 1.33 3.09
CA LEU A 299 -23.74 2.66 3.67
C LEU A 299 -23.77 3.71 2.56
N GLY A 300 -24.59 4.74 2.77
CA GLY A 300 -24.46 5.99 2.03
C GLY A 300 -23.09 6.66 2.23
N PRO A 301 -22.90 7.87 1.69
CA PRO A 301 -21.74 8.68 2.04
C PRO A 301 -21.76 8.97 3.55
N THR A 302 -20.63 8.73 4.20
CA THR A 302 -20.40 9.06 5.62
C THR A 302 -19.52 10.31 5.75
N ASP A 303 -19.26 10.75 6.97
CA ASP A 303 -18.54 11.99 7.26
C ASP A 303 -17.86 11.92 8.65
N GLU A 304 -17.29 13.03 9.13
CA GLU A 304 -16.59 13.13 10.41
C GLU A 304 -17.40 12.75 11.65
N ARG A 305 -18.74 12.65 11.51
CA ARG A 305 -19.62 12.17 12.59
C ARG A 305 -19.58 10.64 12.72
N HIS A 306 -18.90 9.96 11.81
CA HIS A 306 -18.79 8.51 11.78
C HIS A 306 -17.44 8.02 12.30
N SER A 307 -17.44 6.87 12.95
CA SER A 307 -16.25 6.14 13.40
C SER A 307 -16.38 4.67 13.01
N PHE A 308 -15.26 4.03 12.69
CA PHE A 308 -15.22 2.71 12.08
C PHE A 308 -14.35 1.74 12.88
N SER A 309 -14.76 0.48 12.94
CA SER A 309 -13.98 -0.62 13.51
C SER A 309 -14.32 -1.92 12.78
N LEU A 310 -13.40 -2.89 12.81
CA LEU A 310 -13.61 -4.21 12.22
C LEU A 310 -13.56 -5.28 13.32
N ALA A 311 -14.60 -6.11 13.40
CA ALA A 311 -14.67 -7.26 14.31
C ALA A 311 -15.72 -8.28 13.84
N ASP A 312 -15.55 -9.54 14.18
CA ASP A 312 -16.50 -10.62 13.86
C ASP A 312 -17.70 -10.61 14.84
N TRP A 313 -18.82 -9.99 14.44
CA TRP A 313 -20.00 -9.79 15.29
C TRP A 313 -20.89 -11.03 15.36
N ASN A 314 -21.05 -11.71 14.23
CA ASN A 314 -21.97 -12.85 14.09
C ASN A 314 -21.28 -14.20 14.37
N GLY A 315 -19.95 -14.23 14.52
CA GLY A 315 -19.16 -15.42 14.80
C GLY A 315 -18.91 -16.31 13.57
N ASP A 316 -19.00 -15.76 12.36
CA ASP A 316 -18.82 -16.51 11.11
C ASP A 316 -17.36 -16.62 10.64
N GLY A 317 -16.43 -16.00 11.38
CA GLY A 317 -15.00 -15.97 11.08
C GLY A 317 -14.60 -14.92 10.05
N ARG A 318 -15.52 -14.03 9.64
CA ARG A 318 -15.24 -12.85 8.81
C ARG A 318 -15.47 -11.60 9.64
N LEU A 319 -14.64 -10.57 9.40
CA LEU A 319 -14.80 -9.31 10.11
C LEU A 319 -15.94 -8.50 9.52
N ASP A 320 -16.81 -7.98 10.38
CA ASP A 320 -17.88 -7.05 10.07
C ASP A 320 -17.44 -5.61 10.33
N LEU A 321 -18.07 -4.66 9.63
CA LEU A 321 -17.78 -3.24 9.78
C LEU A 321 -18.76 -2.61 10.79
N PHE A 322 -18.23 -2.24 11.95
CA PHE A 322 -18.93 -1.44 12.94
C PHE A 322 -18.86 0.04 12.56
N VAL A 323 -20.00 0.70 12.51
CA VAL A 323 -20.14 2.10 12.13
C VAL A 323 -20.92 2.85 13.18
N VAL A 324 -20.20 3.66 13.95
CA VAL A 324 -20.80 4.52 14.97
C VAL A 324 -21.07 5.89 14.36
N GLN A 325 -22.33 6.34 14.36
CA GLN A 325 -22.68 7.73 14.09
C GLN A 325 -22.87 8.46 15.41
N LYS A 326 -21.90 9.31 15.76
CA LYS A 326 -21.83 9.96 17.08
C LYS A 326 -22.76 11.17 17.21
N SER A 327 -23.11 11.83 16.11
CA SER A 327 -23.94 13.03 16.11
C SER A 327 -24.77 13.20 14.84
N GLY A 328 -25.77 14.09 14.88
CA GLY A 328 -26.70 14.33 13.77
C GLY A 328 -27.54 13.10 13.39
N THR A 329 -27.80 12.25 14.38
CA THR A 329 -28.57 11.01 14.27
C THR A 329 -30.06 11.28 14.32
N ALA A 330 -30.86 10.38 13.73
CA ALA A 330 -32.32 10.52 13.73
C ALA A 330 -32.91 10.34 15.14
N SER A 331 -32.31 9.47 15.95
CA SER A 331 -32.74 9.23 17.34
C SER A 331 -32.30 10.30 18.34
N GLY A 332 -31.43 11.24 17.95
CA GLY A 332 -30.80 12.19 18.87
C GLY A 332 -29.81 11.55 19.86
N ARG A 333 -29.48 10.26 19.67
CA ARG A 333 -28.48 9.49 20.43
C ARG A 333 -27.42 8.93 19.51
N THR A 334 -26.30 8.49 20.05
CA THR A 334 -25.30 7.74 19.27
C THR A 334 -25.93 6.48 18.65
N GLU A 335 -25.83 6.32 17.33
CA GLU A 335 -26.37 5.17 16.59
C GLU A 335 -25.24 4.25 16.12
N LEU A 336 -25.48 2.95 16.12
CA LEU A 336 -24.55 1.93 15.65
C LEU A 336 -25.19 1.13 14.52
N ARG A 337 -24.43 0.95 13.42
CA ARG A 337 -24.73 0.03 12.33
C ARG A 337 -23.61 -1.00 12.24
N ILE A 338 -23.96 -2.28 12.08
CA ILE A 338 -22.99 -3.36 11.81
C ILE A 338 -23.28 -3.88 10.41
N VAL A 339 -22.26 -3.83 9.56
CA VAL A 339 -22.36 -4.20 8.14
C VAL A 339 -21.61 -5.51 7.91
N ASP A 340 -22.30 -6.48 7.32
CA ASP A 340 -21.89 -7.88 7.17
C ASP A 340 -20.67 -8.04 6.24
N GLY A 341 -19.55 -8.52 6.78
CA GLY A 341 -18.34 -8.81 6.04
C GLY A 341 -18.50 -9.99 5.06
N ALA A 342 -19.30 -11.01 5.41
CA ALA A 342 -19.58 -12.16 4.56
C ALA A 342 -20.34 -11.77 3.28
N SER A 343 -21.18 -10.73 3.38
CA SER A 343 -21.89 -10.15 2.23
C SER A 343 -21.01 -9.26 1.33
N SER A 344 -19.71 -9.13 1.60
CA SER A 344 -18.85 -8.08 1.02
C SER A 344 -19.37 -6.67 1.32
N PHE A 345 -19.88 -6.49 2.55
CA PHE A 345 -20.43 -5.25 3.10
C PHE A 345 -21.68 -4.71 2.40
N ARG A 346 -22.55 -5.60 1.93
CA ARG A 346 -23.79 -5.28 1.18
C ARG A 346 -25.07 -5.43 2.00
N SER A 347 -25.02 -6.01 3.20
CA SER A 347 -26.16 -6.13 4.12
C SER A 347 -25.84 -5.63 5.52
N TYR A 348 -26.86 -5.14 6.22
CA TYR A 348 -26.77 -4.83 7.65
C TYR A 348 -27.05 -6.09 8.49
N LEU A 349 -26.21 -6.33 9.51
CA LEU A 349 -26.47 -7.30 10.57
C LEU A 349 -27.26 -6.67 11.72
N LEU A 350 -27.02 -5.38 11.99
CA LEU A 350 -27.67 -4.65 13.07
C LEU A 350 -27.74 -3.15 12.75
N GLU A 351 -28.85 -2.53 13.13
CA GLU A 351 -29.02 -1.08 13.19
C GLU A 351 -29.72 -0.73 14.50
N VAL A 352 -29.09 0.08 15.36
CA VAL A 352 -29.60 0.35 16.70
C VAL A 352 -29.24 1.75 17.21
N SER A 353 -30.14 2.37 17.97
CA SER A 353 -29.82 3.52 18.81
C SER A 353 -29.23 3.02 20.13
N THR A 354 -28.02 3.45 20.46
CA THR A 354 -27.29 2.91 21.62
C THR A 354 -27.75 3.54 22.94
N GLY A 355 -27.39 2.91 24.06
CA GLY A 355 -27.55 3.46 25.40
C GLY A 355 -26.77 4.75 25.65
N PHE A 356 -25.81 5.10 24.80
CA PHE A 356 -25.09 6.36 24.89
C PHE A 356 -26.00 7.55 24.55
N GLY A 357 -25.66 8.70 25.10
CA GLY A 357 -26.29 9.97 24.72
C GLY A 357 -25.84 10.45 23.33
N PRO A 358 -26.23 11.67 22.94
CA PRO A 358 -25.62 12.34 21.79
C PRO A 358 -24.12 12.54 22.03
N GLY A 359 -23.32 12.27 21.00
CA GLY A 359 -21.87 12.49 20.99
C GLY A 359 -21.46 13.68 20.13
N ASP A 360 -20.15 13.87 20.04
CA ASP A 360 -19.45 14.89 19.24
C ASP A 360 -17.97 14.49 19.10
N ASP A 361 -17.10 15.39 18.63
CA ASP A 361 -15.68 15.12 18.40
C ASP A 361 -14.86 14.85 19.68
N ARG A 362 -15.44 15.06 20.86
CA ARG A 362 -14.83 14.67 22.15
C ARG A 362 -15.03 13.19 22.46
N HIS A 363 -15.77 12.45 21.65
CA HIS A 363 -16.08 11.04 21.84
C HIS A 363 -15.36 10.20 20.80
N ALA A 364 -14.44 9.35 21.26
CA ALA A 364 -13.80 8.31 20.45
C ALA A 364 -14.42 6.95 20.75
N PHE A 365 -14.34 6.03 19.79
CA PHE A 365 -14.98 4.72 19.89
C PHE A 365 -14.00 3.60 19.60
N SER A 366 -14.21 2.45 20.23
CA SER A 366 -13.51 1.21 19.96
C SER A 366 -14.47 0.03 20.16
N VAL A 367 -14.18 -1.08 19.51
CA VAL A 367 -14.99 -2.31 19.58
C VAL A 367 -14.10 -3.42 20.10
N ALA A 368 -14.53 -4.08 21.17
CA ALA A 368 -13.81 -5.19 21.78
C ALA A 368 -14.73 -6.00 22.69
N ASP A 369 -14.48 -7.30 22.85
CA ASP A 369 -15.16 -8.13 23.86
C ASP A 369 -14.61 -7.76 25.25
N TRP A 370 -15.32 -6.91 25.98
CA TRP A 370 -14.84 -6.31 27.23
C TRP A 370 -15.05 -7.23 28.42
N ASN A 371 -16.15 -7.99 28.43
CA ASN A 371 -16.54 -8.87 29.52
C ASN A 371 -16.18 -10.35 29.27
N ALA A 372 -15.54 -10.65 28.13
CA ALA A 372 -15.15 -11.98 27.68
C ALA A 372 -16.33 -12.95 27.48
N ASP A 373 -17.47 -12.43 27.00
CA ASP A 373 -18.68 -13.22 26.70
C ASP A 373 -18.76 -13.70 25.24
N GLY A 374 -17.78 -13.34 24.41
CA GLY A 374 -17.70 -13.68 22.99
C GLY A 374 -18.53 -12.76 22.09
N LYS A 375 -19.14 -11.70 22.62
CA LYS A 375 -19.77 -10.62 21.84
C LYS A 375 -18.98 -9.33 22.01
N GLN A 376 -18.79 -8.61 20.92
CA GLN A 376 -18.08 -7.35 20.99
C GLN A 376 -18.94 -6.27 21.62
N ASP A 377 -18.34 -5.58 22.57
CA ASP A 377 -18.90 -4.43 23.27
C ASP A 377 -18.47 -3.12 22.60
N LEU A 378 -19.26 -2.07 22.82
CA LEU A 378 -18.94 -0.74 22.31
C LEU A 378 -18.33 0.12 23.41
N VAL A 379 -17.06 0.47 23.23
CA VAL A 379 -16.30 1.32 24.14
C VAL A 379 -16.36 2.76 23.64
N MET A 380 -16.82 3.67 24.48
CA MET A 380 -16.76 5.12 24.28
C MET A 380 -15.70 5.71 25.22
N ILE A 381 -14.77 6.48 24.65
CA ILE A 381 -13.76 7.24 25.38
C ILE A 381 -14.12 8.71 25.25
N GLN A 382 -14.59 9.33 26.32
CA GLN A 382 -14.90 10.76 26.36
C GLN A 382 -13.64 11.53 26.73
N LYS A 383 -13.01 12.15 25.73
CA LYS A 383 -11.73 12.87 25.82
C LYS A 383 -11.79 14.03 26.81
N SER A 384 -12.84 14.85 26.72
CA SER A 384 -13.02 16.06 27.53
C SER A 384 -14.50 16.46 27.66
N GLY A 385 -14.77 17.56 28.40
CA GLY A 385 -16.13 18.06 28.64
C GLY A 385 -16.88 17.39 29.79
N ASN A 386 -16.25 16.43 30.46
CA ASN A 386 -16.78 15.85 31.70
C ASN A 386 -16.71 16.86 32.85
N THR A 387 -17.73 16.85 33.71
CA THR A 387 -17.78 17.68 34.94
C THR A 387 -16.67 17.33 35.94
N ASN A 388 -16.15 16.11 35.88
CA ASN A 388 -15.03 15.63 36.69
C ASN A 388 -13.65 16.09 36.19
N GLY A 389 -13.58 16.74 35.01
CA GLY A 389 -12.34 17.23 34.41
C GLY A 389 -11.36 16.13 33.99
N ARG A 390 -11.83 14.92 33.69
CA ARG A 390 -11.01 13.76 33.32
C ARG A 390 -11.49 13.14 32.01
N THR A 391 -10.63 12.29 31.43
CA THR A 391 -11.06 11.35 30.39
C THR A 391 -11.83 10.20 31.02
N ASP A 392 -13.00 9.89 30.49
CA ASP A 392 -13.89 8.84 30.99
C ASP A 392 -13.98 7.69 29.98
N ILE A 393 -14.13 6.47 30.49
CA ILE A 393 -14.43 5.28 29.69
C ILE A 393 -15.83 4.80 30.05
N ARG A 394 -16.66 4.60 29.03
CA ARG A 394 -17.97 3.97 29.14
C ARG A 394 -18.07 2.81 28.17
N VAL A 395 -18.70 1.73 28.57
CA VAL A 395 -18.80 0.51 27.75
C VAL A 395 -20.23 0.03 27.75
N LEU A 396 -20.78 -0.18 26.56
CA LEU A 396 -22.09 -0.79 26.36
C LEU A 396 -21.94 -2.24 25.93
N ASP A 397 -22.72 -3.09 26.57
CA ASP A 397 -22.77 -4.53 26.38
C ASP A 397 -23.37 -4.91 25.01
N GLY A 398 -22.59 -5.57 24.17
CA GLY A 398 -23.01 -6.09 22.87
C GLY A 398 -24.14 -7.12 22.99
N ALA A 399 -24.09 -8.01 23.99
CA ALA A 399 -25.14 -9.00 24.23
C ALA A 399 -26.50 -8.37 24.61
N SER A 400 -26.48 -7.10 25.05
CA SER A 400 -27.68 -6.31 25.33
C SER A 400 -28.21 -5.51 24.13
N ASN A 401 -27.66 -5.70 22.92
CA ASN A 401 -27.81 -4.80 21.78
C ASN A 401 -27.43 -3.35 22.14
N PHE A 402 -26.33 -3.21 22.87
CA PHE A 402 -25.74 -1.93 23.27
C PHE A 402 -26.69 -1.04 24.09
N GLN A 403 -27.46 -1.63 25.01
CA GLN A 403 -28.38 -0.89 25.89
C GLN A 403 -27.91 -0.84 27.35
N ARG A 404 -27.17 -1.84 27.80
CA ARG A 404 -26.69 -1.97 29.18
C ARG A 404 -25.25 -1.48 29.30
N TYR A 405 -24.97 -0.63 30.29
CA TYR A 405 -23.60 -0.24 30.63
C TYR A 405 -22.89 -1.36 31.40
N LEU A 406 -21.69 -1.74 30.94
CA LEU A 406 -20.74 -2.60 31.68
C LEU A 406 -19.81 -1.75 32.54
N VAL A 407 -19.42 -0.58 32.03
CA VAL A 407 -18.48 0.35 32.66
C VAL A 407 -18.95 1.77 32.44
N ASP A 408 -18.79 2.61 33.47
CA ASP A 408 -18.86 4.06 33.42
C ASP A 408 -17.94 4.61 34.51
N THR A 409 -16.70 4.97 34.16
CA THR A 409 -15.70 5.38 35.15
C THR A 409 -14.73 6.43 34.61
N PRO A 410 -14.33 7.43 35.43
CA PRO A 410 -13.25 8.32 35.09
C PRO A 410 -11.90 7.62 35.21
N THR A 411 -10.96 7.93 34.33
CA THR A 411 -9.58 7.42 34.37
C THR A 411 -8.67 8.28 35.26
N ALA A 412 -7.40 7.90 35.46
CA ALA A 412 -6.39 8.78 36.06
C ALA A 412 -5.89 9.88 35.10
N LEU A 413 -6.31 9.87 33.84
CA LEU A 413 -5.93 10.86 32.85
C LEU A 413 -6.77 12.14 33.00
N GLY A 414 -6.11 13.30 32.92
CA GLY A 414 -6.78 14.58 32.74
C GLY A 414 -7.49 14.65 31.37
N PRO A 415 -8.12 15.78 31.02
CA PRO A 415 -8.83 15.89 29.76
C PRO A 415 -7.84 15.80 28.59
N THR A 416 -8.24 15.10 27.53
CA THR A 416 -7.54 15.00 26.25
C THR A 416 -8.29 15.78 25.18
N ASP A 417 -7.65 15.95 24.03
CA ASP A 417 -8.12 16.75 22.91
C ASP A 417 -7.72 16.11 21.58
N ASP A 418 -7.89 16.82 20.47
CA ASP A 418 -7.62 16.29 19.12
C ASP A 418 -6.14 16.04 18.82
N ARG A 419 -5.24 16.37 19.76
CA ARG A 419 -3.84 15.96 19.73
C ARG A 419 -3.63 14.58 20.34
N HIS A 420 -4.69 13.89 20.75
CA HIS A 420 -4.63 12.57 21.37
C HIS A 420 -5.45 11.59 20.55
N GLU A 421 -4.79 10.54 20.05
CA GLU A 421 -5.46 9.32 19.61
C GLU A 421 -5.64 8.41 20.82
N VAL A 422 -6.82 7.81 20.96
CA VAL A 422 -7.16 6.94 22.09
C VAL A 422 -7.81 5.65 21.61
N SER A 423 -7.41 4.53 22.19
CA SER A 423 -7.94 3.20 21.86
C SER A 423 -7.81 2.28 23.06
N VAL A 424 -8.38 1.08 22.96
CA VAL A 424 -8.23 0.04 23.99
C VAL A 424 -7.63 -1.24 23.41
N THR A 425 -6.78 -1.90 24.20
CA THR A 425 -6.19 -3.20 23.86
C THR A 425 -5.66 -3.86 25.14
N ASP A 426 -5.58 -5.18 25.19
CA ASP A 426 -4.92 -5.89 26.30
C ASP A 426 -3.40 -5.74 26.15
N TRP A 427 -2.81 -4.75 26.83
CA TRP A 427 -1.43 -4.38 26.62
C TRP A 427 -0.45 -5.31 27.34
N ASN A 428 -0.85 -5.78 28.52
CA ASN A 428 0.00 -6.55 29.42
C ASN A 428 -0.35 -8.05 29.44
N ALA A 429 -1.28 -8.49 28.58
CA ALA A 429 -1.79 -9.85 28.46
C ALA A 429 -2.47 -10.38 29.72
N ASP A 430 -3.12 -9.50 30.50
CA ASP A 430 -3.88 -9.88 31.71
C ASP A 430 -5.37 -10.14 31.45
N ARG A 431 -5.79 -10.09 30.18
CA ARG A 431 -7.16 -10.24 29.68
C ARG A 431 -8.11 -9.13 30.14
N ARG A 432 -7.59 -7.99 30.56
CA ARG A 432 -8.37 -6.77 30.75
C ARG A 432 -7.84 -5.71 29.80
N LEU A 433 -8.77 -5.07 29.11
CA LEU A 433 -8.40 -4.05 28.13
C LEU A 433 -7.86 -2.80 28.84
N ASP A 434 -6.70 -2.36 28.40
CA ASP A 434 -6.00 -1.16 28.85
C ASP A 434 -6.34 0.02 27.94
N LEU A 435 -6.30 1.24 28.48
CA LEU A 435 -6.45 2.46 27.70
C LEU A 435 -5.10 2.89 27.14
N VAL A 436 -4.98 2.94 25.82
CA VAL A 436 -3.82 3.48 25.13
C VAL A 436 -4.11 4.90 24.67
N VAL A 437 -3.17 5.80 24.95
CA VAL A 437 -3.25 7.22 24.60
C VAL A 437 -1.98 7.62 23.90
N VAL A 438 -2.11 8.05 22.65
CA VAL A 438 -1.00 8.55 21.84
C VAL A 438 -1.16 10.04 21.64
N GLN A 439 -0.34 10.83 22.32
CA GLN A 439 -0.28 12.28 22.11
C GLN A 439 0.55 12.57 20.86
N LYS A 440 -0.12 12.94 19.76
CA LYS A 440 0.49 13.14 18.45
C LYS A 440 1.25 14.44 18.31
N SER A 441 0.86 15.49 19.03
CA SER A 441 1.52 16.80 18.98
C SER A 441 1.39 17.60 20.28
N GLY A 442 2.10 18.75 20.34
CA GLY A 442 2.08 19.63 21.51
C GLY A 442 2.81 19.08 22.74
N THR A 443 3.65 18.06 22.56
CA THR A 443 4.47 17.48 23.63
C THR A 443 5.72 18.33 23.90
N ALA A 444 6.20 18.30 25.14
CA ALA A 444 7.46 18.97 25.50
C ALA A 444 8.67 18.37 24.76
N SER A 445 8.61 17.07 24.45
CA SER A 445 9.64 16.36 23.69
C SER A 445 9.65 16.70 22.19
N ARG A 446 8.62 17.38 21.68
CA ARG A 446 8.38 17.60 20.24
C ARG A 446 8.39 16.29 19.45
N LYS A 447 7.93 15.22 20.08
CA LYS A 447 7.76 13.89 19.51
C LYS A 447 6.44 13.31 19.97
N THR A 448 5.98 12.26 19.31
CA THR A 448 4.82 11.51 19.79
C THR A 448 5.12 10.88 21.15
N GLU A 449 4.13 10.85 22.04
CA GLU A 449 4.23 10.22 23.36
C GLU A 449 3.11 9.22 23.56
N VAL A 450 3.44 8.02 24.01
CA VAL A 450 2.49 6.94 24.33
C VAL A 450 2.34 6.84 25.84
N ARG A 451 1.09 6.78 26.31
CA ARG A 451 0.73 6.44 27.69
C ARG A 451 -0.28 5.31 27.68
N VAL A 452 -0.09 4.34 28.57
CA VAL A 452 -1.01 3.21 28.74
C VAL A 452 -1.50 3.18 30.19
N LEU A 453 -2.82 3.16 30.39
CA LEU A 453 -3.45 3.06 31.70
C LEU A 453 -4.08 1.68 31.87
N ASP A 454 -3.78 1.07 33.00
CA ASP A 454 -4.08 -0.31 33.33
C ASP A 454 -5.58 -0.55 33.61
N GLY A 455 -6.23 -1.37 32.79
CA GLY A 455 -7.63 -1.77 32.93
C GLY A 455 -7.90 -2.53 34.23
N ALA A 456 -6.97 -3.38 34.67
CA ALA A 456 -7.10 -4.12 35.94
C ALA A 456 -7.17 -3.18 37.16
N SER A 457 -6.57 -2.00 37.05
CA SER A 457 -6.60 -0.97 38.08
C SER A 457 -7.77 0.02 37.94
N THR A 458 -8.72 -0.24 37.03
CA THR A 458 -9.76 0.73 36.65
C THR A 458 -9.13 2.04 36.12
N PHE A 459 -8.10 1.88 35.29
CA PHE A 459 -7.36 2.98 34.64
C PHE A 459 -6.72 3.96 35.64
N ARG A 460 -6.32 3.48 36.82
CA ARG A 460 -5.66 4.28 37.87
C ARG A 460 -4.14 4.18 37.85
N ARG A 461 -3.60 3.06 37.40
CA ARG A 461 -2.17 2.79 37.27
C ARG A 461 -1.71 3.04 35.83
N THR A 462 -0.55 3.67 35.65
CA THR A 462 0.09 3.80 34.35
C THR A 462 1.05 2.63 34.12
N LEU A 463 0.87 1.88 33.02
CA LEU A 463 1.76 0.79 32.61
C LEU A 463 2.95 1.31 31.81
N VAL A 464 2.68 2.23 30.87
CA VAL A 464 3.68 2.79 29.96
C VAL A 464 3.59 4.30 29.94
N LYS A 465 4.76 4.95 29.91
CA LYS A 465 4.93 6.36 29.55
C LYS A 465 6.22 6.49 28.75
N ALA A 466 6.11 6.70 27.45
CA ALA A 466 7.25 6.67 26.55
C ALA A 466 7.17 7.77 25.48
N THR A 467 8.29 8.43 25.22
CA THR A 467 8.48 9.19 23.98
C THR A 467 8.85 8.22 22.87
N THR A 468 8.35 8.42 21.65
CA THR A 468 8.61 7.53 20.51
C THR A 468 9.76 8.06 19.64
N ALA A 469 10.20 7.28 18.64
CA ALA A 469 11.06 7.74 17.55
C ALA A 469 10.31 8.45 16.41
N GLN A 470 8.99 8.58 16.52
CA GLN A 470 8.17 9.37 15.61
C GLN A 470 8.20 10.84 16.06
N GLY A 471 8.27 11.75 15.08
CA GLY A 471 8.18 13.18 15.33
C GLY A 471 6.78 13.61 15.78
N PRO A 472 6.50 14.92 15.81
CA PRO A 472 5.12 15.38 15.88
C PRO A 472 4.35 14.85 14.69
N ALA A 473 3.11 14.45 14.93
CA ALA A 473 2.14 14.06 13.94
C ALA A 473 0.94 15.02 13.97
N ASP A 474 0.31 15.18 12.83
CA ASP A 474 -0.83 16.07 12.58
C ASP A 474 -2.00 15.26 11.99
N ASP A 475 -3.03 15.94 11.50
CA ASP A 475 -4.25 15.29 10.98
C ASP A 475 -4.03 14.48 9.69
N ARG A 476 -2.84 14.57 9.09
CA ARG A 476 -2.42 13.71 7.98
C ARG A 476 -1.90 12.36 8.45
N HIS A 477 -1.78 12.14 9.76
CA HIS A 477 -1.29 10.91 10.35
C HIS A 477 -2.41 10.18 11.09
N GLU A 478 -2.56 8.88 10.81
CA GLU A 478 -3.25 7.97 11.71
C GLU A 478 -2.23 7.28 12.63
N LEU A 479 -2.58 7.10 13.90
CA LEU A 479 -1.77 6.37 14.86
C LEU A 479 -2.56 5.21 15.42
N LEU A 480 -2.15 4.00 15.04
CA LEU A 480 -2.82 2.75 15.33
C LEU A 480 -1.94 1.88 16.22
N VAL A 481 -2.58 1.07 17.07
CA VAL A 481 -1.89 0.20 18.02
C VAL A 481 -2.28 -1.24 17.73
N THR A 482 -1.30 -2.10 17.51
CA THR A 482 -1.51 -3.49 17.07
C THR A 482 -0.25 -4.30 17.32
N ASP A 483 -0.38 -5.57 17.72
CA ASP A 483 0.77 -6.48 17.80
C ASP A 483 1.16 -6.95 16.38
N TRP A 484 1.91 -6.09 15.69
CA TRP A 484 2.19 -6.26 14.27
C TRP A 484 3.18 -7.39 14.00
N ASN A 485 4.19 -7.55 14.87
CA ASN A 485 5.22 -8.58 14.74
C ASN A 485 4.87 -9.91 15.46
N ARG A 486 3.74 -9.96 16.20
CA ARG A 486 3.27 -11.10 16.98
C ARG A 486 4.21 -11.50 18.11
N ASP A 487 4.87 -10.54 18.74
CA ASP A 487 5.72 -10.79 19.90
C ASP A 487 4.95 -10.72 21.23
N GLY A 488 3.63 -10.49 21.17
CA GLY A 488 2.75 -10.35 22.32
C GLY A 488 2.79 -8.95 22.95
N ARG A 489 3.46 -7.98 22.30
CA ARG A 489 3.50 -6.57 22.73
C ARG A 489 2.90 -5.69 21.63
N PRO A 490 1.92 -4.85 21.94
CA PRO A 490 1.40 -3.92 20.94
C PRO A 490 2.47 -2.94 20.42
N ASP A 491 2.59 -2.87 19.10
CA ASP A 491 3.43 -1.92 18.38
C ASP A 491 2.65 -0.64 18.03
N LEU A 492 3.37 0.44 17.75
CA LEU A 492 2.78 1.69 17.25
C LEU A 492 2.94 1.77 15.74
N MET A 493 1.83 1.69 15.00
CA MET A 493 1.78 1.95 13.57
C MET A 493 1.38 3.41 13.31
N VAL A 494 2.19 4.11 12.52
CA VAL A 494 1.96 5.48 12.08
C VAL A 494 1.73 5.45 10.58
N VAL A 495 0.56 5.89 10.14
CA VAL A 495 0.17 5.92 8.73
C VAL A 495 0.05 7.38 8.29
N GLN A 496 1.00 7.87 7.49
CA GLN A 496 0.90 9.19 6.87
C GLN A 496 0.03 9.07 5.60
N LYS A 497 -1.16 9.65 5.68
CA LYS A 497 -2.25 9.56 4.71
C LYS A 497 -2.10 10.54 3.54
N ALA A 498 -1.54 11.73 3.80
CA ALA A 498 -1.46 12.81 2.83
C ALA A 498 -0.11 13.53 2.86
N ASP A 499 0.19 14.28 1.80
CA ASP A 499 1.44 15.03 1.58
C ASP A 499 2.70 14.18 1.77
N THR A 500 2.61 12.91 1.40
CA THR A 500 3.73 11.99 1.46
C THR A 500 4.69 12.25 0.31
N VAL A 501 5.98 12.00 0.54
CA VAL A 501 7.03 12.20 -0.49
C VAL A 501 6.86 11.20 -1.62
N SER A 502 6.35 10.00 -1.33
CA SER A 502 6.05 8.98 -2.33
C SER A 502 4.80 9.28 -3.17
N GLY A 503 3.87 10.11 -2.67
CA GLY A 503 2.53 10.25 -3.24
C GLY A 503 1.60 9.06 -2.97
N TRP A 504 2.02 8.14 -2.10
CA TRP A 504 1.24 7.03 -1.56
C TRP A 504 1.16 7.17 -0.06
N THR A 505 0.16 6.57 0.55
CA THR A 505 0.12 6.48 2.00
C THR A 505 1.36 5.72 2.50
N GLU A 506 2.03 6.25 3.52
CA GLU A 506 3.28 5.69 4.06
C GLU A 506 3.03 5.15 5.47
N ALA A 507 3.35 3.88 5.71
CA ALA A 507 3.20 3.23 7.00
C ALA A 507 4.57 3.00 7.65
N ARG A 508 4.68 3.34 8.93
CA ARG A 508 5.85 3.09 9.78
C ARG A 508 5.41 2.40 11.06
N VAL A 509 6.01 1.28 11.40
CA VAL A 509 5.73 0.55 12.64
C VAL A 509 6.93 0.69 13.59
N LEU A 510 6.68 1.05 14.84
CA LEU A 510 7.67 1.19 15.90
C LEU A 510 7.44 0.10 16.95
N ALA A 511 8.51 -0.64 17.27
CA ALA A 511 8.48 -1.77 18.20
C ALA A 511 8.02 -1.37 19.61
N GLY A 512 7.08 -2.11 20.20
CA GLY A 512 6.52 -1.90 21.54
C GLY A 512 7.45 -2.08 22.74
#